data_AF-A0AAN7MG19-F1
#
_entry.id   AF-A0AAN7MG19-F1
#
_cell.length_a   1.000
_cell.length_b   1.000
_cell.length_c   1.000
_cell.angle_alpha   90.00
_cell.angle_beta   90.00
_cell.angle_gamma   90.00
#
_symmetry.space_group_name_H-M   'P 1'
#
loop_
_entity.id
_entity.type
_entity.pdbx_description
1 polymer ?
#
loop_
_entity_poly.entity_id
_entity_poly.type
_entity_poly.pdbx_seq_one_letter_code
_entity_poly.pdbx_strand_id
1 'polypeptide(L)'
;MQNVLRVSQTVMAELEKLGDKYLVALRIAKDPRFERLSCVHKGTYADDCLVERVTQHRCYIVATCDRDLKRRIRKIPGVPIMYITQHKYSIERLPEATIGGGLVCGP
;
A
#
# COMPACT_ATOMS: atom_id res chain seq x y z
N MET A 1 -9.82 -3.74 -15.26
CA MET A 1 -8.97 -3.31 -14.12
C MET A 1 -7.86 -4.34 -13.97
N GLN A 2 -6.60 -3.93 -14.03
CA GLN A 2 -5.48 -4.85 -13.85
C GLN A 2 -5.22 -5.06 -12.35
N ASN A 3 -5.48 -6.27 -11.86
CA ASN A 3 -5.21 -6.68 -10.48
C ASN A 3 -3.72 -6.96 -10.26
N VAL A 4 -2.88 -5.96 -10.54
CA VAL A 4 -1.42 -6.07 -10.48
C VAL A 4 -0.93 -5.32 -9.25
N LEU A 5 -0.16 -5.99 -8.40
CA LEU A 5 0.49 -5.34 -7.26
C LEU A 5 1.65 -4.48 -7.77
N ARG A 6 1.69 -3.24 -7.29
CA ARG A 6 2.62 -2.22 -7.73
C ARG A 6 3.53 -1.79 -6.59
N VAL A 7 4.81 -1.63 -6.89
CA VAL A 7 5.80 -1.14 -5.94
C VAL A 7 6.41 0.15 -6.48
N SER A 8 6.38 1.21 -5.66
CA SER A 8 6.98 2.50 -6.02
C SER A 8 8.50 2.43 -5.97
N GLN A 9 9.17 3.14 -6.89
CA GLN A 9 10.62 3.32 -6.87
C GLN A 9 11.15 3.91 -5.55
N THR A 10 10.41 4.82 -4.90
CA THR A 10 10.82 5.37 -3.60
C THR A 10 10.75 4.34 -2.48
N VAL A 11 9.74 3.47 -2.48
CA VAL A 11 9.65 2.34 -1.54
C VAL A 11 10.79 1.35 -1.75
N MET A 12 11.15 1.07 -3.01
CA MET A 12 12.32 0.24 -3.32
C MET A 12 13.61 0.85 -2.79
N ALA A 13 13.81 2.15 -3.00
CA ALA A 13 14.99 2.86 -2.53
C ALA A 13 15.07 2.91 -1.00
N GLU A 14 13.94 3.03 -0.29
CA GLU A 14 13.91 2.93 1.18
C GLU A 14 14.23 1.52 1.66
N LEU A 15 13.66 0.48 1.04
CA LEU A 15 13.98 -0.91 1.36
C LEU A 15 15.46 -1.25 1.15
N GLU A 16 16.08 -0.70 0.10
CA GLU A 16 17.52 -0.88 -0.15
C GLU A 16 18.39 -0.18 0.91
N LYS A 17 17.94 0.96 1.47
CA LYS A 17 18.64 1.67 2.54
C LYS A 17 18.54 0.99 3.91
N LEU A 18 17.46 0.24 4.17
CA LEU A 18 17.25 -0.46 5.44
C LEU A 18 18.21 -1.64 5.66
N GLY A 19 19.01 -2.00 4.65
CA GLY A 19 20.12 -2.94 4.76
C GLY A 19 19.70 -4.41 4.90
N ASP A 20 20.62 -5.23 5.42
CA ASP A 20 20.55 -6.69 5.31
C ASP A 20 19.33 -7.34 6.01
N LYS A 21 18.75 -6.64 6.99
CA LYS A 21 17.56 -7.12 7.72
C LYS A 21 16.34 -7.31 6.82
N TYR A 22 16.31 -6.62 5.67
CA TYR A 22 15.16 -6.62 4.75
C TYR A 22 15.45 -7.30 3.40
N LEU A 23 16.54 -8.08 3.27
CA LEU A 23 16.91 -8.74 2.01
C LEU A 23 15.81 -9.64 1.45
N VAL A 24 15.10 -10.36 2.32
CA VAL A 24 13.99 -11.22 1.89
C VAL A 24 12.85 -10.36 1.31
N ALA A 25 12.49 -9.27 2.00
CA ALA A 25 11.48 -8.33 1.51
C ALA A 25 11.90 -7.67 0.20
N LEU A 26 13.18 -7.29 0.08
CA LEU A 26 13.74 -6.70 -1.14
C LEU A 26 13.70 -7.68 -2.32
N ARG A 27 14.00 -8.96 -2.08
CA ARG A 27 13.96 -10.00 -3.12
C ARG A 27 12.52 -10.28 -3.58
N ILE A 28 11.57 -10.30 -2.65
CA ILE A 28 10.15 -10.39 -2.99
C ILE A 28 9.73 -9.16 -3.79
N ALA A 29 10.05 -7.95 -3.35
CA ALA A 29 9.69 -6.72 -4.05
C ALA A 29 10.31 -6.60 -5.45
N LYS A 30 11.42 -7.30 -5.72
CA LYS A 30 12.06 -7.40 -7.05
C LYS A 30 11.47 -8.49 -7.95
N ASP A 31 10.48 -9.26 -7.48
CA ASP A 31 9.82 -10.30 -8.26
C ASP A 31 9.14 -9.71 -9.52
N PRO A 32 9.28 -10.33 -10.71
CA PRO A 32 8.72 -9.83 -11.96
C PRO A 32 7.18 -9.76 -11.98
N ARG A 33 6.50 -10.39 -11.02
CA ARG A 33 5.04 -10.27 -10.85
C ARG A 33 4.62 -8.89 -10.34
N PHE A 34 5.55 -8.11 -9.79
CA PHE A 34 5.30 -6.75 -9.34
C PHE A 34 5.64 -5.73 -10.42
N GLU A 35 4.69 -4.84 -10.69
CA GLU A 35 4.91 -3.74 -11.61
C GLU A 35 5.57 -2.57 -10.86
N ARG A 36 6.65 -2.04 -11.43
CA ARG A 36 7.37 -0.91 -10.84
C ARG A 36 6.74 0.41 -11.27
N LEU A 37 6.32 1.20 -10.30
CA LEU A 37 5.82 2.55 -10.54
C LEU A 37 6.98 3.54 -10.57
N SER A 38 7.18 4.18 -11.72
CA SER A 38 8.14 5.27 -11.86
C SER A 38 7.65 6.53 -11.15
N CYS A 39 8.58 7.21 -10.50
CA CYS A 39 8.31 8.42 -9.73
C CYS A 39 9.22 9.55 -10.23
N VAL A 40 8.66 10.76 -10.39
CA VAL A 40 9.37 11.90 -11.03
C VAL A 40 9.94 12.88 -10.00
N HIS A 41 9.89 12.55 -8.71
CA HIS A 41 10.34 13.41 -7.62
C HIS A 41 11.71 12.98 -7.08
N LYS A 42 12.58 13.97 -6.81
CA LYS A 42 13.91 13.75 -6.25
C LYS A 42 13.84 13.74 -4.73
N GLY A 43 14.10 12.59 -4.10
CA GLY A 43 14.44 12.51 -2.68
C GLY A 43 13.31 12.76 -1.66
N THR A 44 12.06 12.43 -1.99
CA THR A 44 10.95 12.46 -1.03
C THR A 44 10.79 11.13 -0.29
N TYR A 45 10.31 11.19 0.95
CA TYR A 45 9.92 10.02 1.74
C TYR A 45 8.85 9.21 0.98
N ALA A 46 8.93 7.88 1.04
CA ALA A 46 8.03 7.03 0.27
C ALA A 46 6.56 7.24 0.64
N ASP A 47 6.29 7.57 1.90
CA ASP A 47 4.96 7.92 2.40
C ASP A 47 4.36 9.13 1.67
N ASP A 48 5.15 10.19 1.47
CA ASP A 48 4.71 11.41 0.79
C ASP A 48 4.40 11.12 -0.68
N CYS A 49 5.27 10.37 -1.33
CA CYS A 49 5.07 9.88 -2.70
C CYS A 49 3.76 9.08 -2.84
N LEU A 50 3.48 8.17 -1.90
CA LEU A 50 2.26 7.36 -1.93
C LEU A 50 1.02 8.24 -1.76
N VAL A 51 1.06 9.16 -0.79
CA VAL A 51 -0.06 10.08 -0.50
C VAL A 51 -0.34 10.99 -1.70
N GLU A 52 0.68 11.59 -2.31
CA GLU A 52 0.52 12.43 -3.49
C GLU A 52 -0.07 11.64 -4.66
N ARG A 53 0.47 10.44 -4.93
CA ARG A 53 0.00 9.58 -6.00
C ARG A 53 -1.45 9.17 -5.84
N VAL A 54 -1.88 8.73 -4.65
CA VAL A 54 -3.28 8.32 -4.43
C VAL A 54 -4.24 9.51 -4.33
N THR A 55 -3.72 10.71 -4.05
CA THR A 55 -4.50 11.95 -4.12
C THR A 55 -4.81 12.32 -5.58
N GLN A 56 -3.81 12.23 -6.46
CA GLN A 56 -3.95 12.50 -7.90
C GLN A 56 -4.76 11.40 -8.61
N HIS A 57 -4.45 10.14 -8.30
CA HIS A 57 -5.04 8.96 -8.92
C HIS A 57 -5.68 8.06 -7.85
N ARG A 58 -7.00 8.18 -7.69
CA ARG A 58 -7.78 7.39 -6.71
C ARG A 58 -8.08 5.96 -7.16
N CYS A 59 -7.28 5.41 -8.07
CA CYS A 59 -7.45 4.07 -8.66
C CYS A 59 -6.57 2.99 -7.98
N TYR A 60 -6.13 3.25 -6.74
CA TYR A 60 -5.25 2.36 -6.00
C TYR A 60 -5.86 1.93 -4.67
N ILE A 61 -5.55 0.69 -4.28
CA ILE A 61 -5.68 0.23 -2.90
C ILE A 61 -4.29 0.33 -2.27
N VAL A 62 -4.17 1.00 -1.12
CA VAL A 62 -2.87 1.14 -0.44
C VAL A 62 -2.71 0.04 0.59
N ALA A 63 -1.70 -0.81 0.39
CA ALA A 63 -1.32 -1.84 1.35
C ALA A 63 -0.29 -1.28 2.34
N THR A 64 -0.68 -1.04 3.59
CA THR A 64 0.26 -0.58 4.64
C THR A 64 -0.17 -1.00 6.03
N CYS A 65 0.82 -1.27 6.88
CA CYS A 65 0.62 -1.46 8.31
C CYS A 65 0.98 -0.22 9.16
N ASP A 66 1.57 0.81 8.54
CA ASP A 66 2.00 2.02 9.23
C ASP A 66 0.81 2.86 9.75
N ARG A 67 0.88 3.31 11.01
CA ARG A 67 -0.24 4.02 11.66
C ARG A 67 -0.40 5.45 11.14
N ASP A 68 0.69 6.13 10.86
CA ASP A 68 0.70 7.52 10.43
C ASP A 68 0.32 7.64 8.95
N LEU A 69 0.84 6.75 8.09
CA LEU A 69 0.44 6.66 6.69
C LEU A 69 -1.05 6.33 6.57
N LYS A 70 -1.58 5.40 7.37
CA LYS A 70 -3.03 5.14 7.45
C LYS A 70 -3.81 6.39 7.82
N ARG A 71 -3.37 7.15 8.82
CA ARG A 71 -4.04 8.39 9.24
C ARG A 71 -4.06 9.42 8.10
N ARG A 72 -2.99 9.51 7.31
CA ARG A 72 -2.89 10.41 6.15
C ARG A 72 -3.83 9.96 5.02
N ILE A 73 -3.82 8.68 4.65
CA ILE A 73 -4.67 8.15 3.55
C ILE A 73 -6.15 8.19 3.92
N ARG A 74 -6.51 8.00 5.20
CA ARG A 74 -7.90 8.17 5.68
C ARG A 74 -8.50 9.56 5.45
N LYS A 75 -7.68 10.58 5.19
CA LYS A 75 -8.18 11.92 4.82
C LYS A 75 -8.62 11.98 3.35
N ILE A 76 -8.21 11.02 2.52
CA ILE A 76 -8.48 10.99 1.09
C ILE A 76 -9.71 10.08 0.85
N PRO A 77 -10.84 10.61 0.37
CA PRO A 77 -12.00 9.79 0.05
C PRO A 77 -11.75 8.94 -1.19
N GLY A 78 -12.31 7.73 -1.21
CA GLY A 78 -12.23 6.81 -2.37
C GLY A 78 -10.94 5.98 -2.47
N VAL A 79 -10.06 6.02 -1.46
CA VAL A 79 -8.84 5.21 -1.42
C VAL A 79 -8.96 4.15 -0.31
N PRO A 80 -9.15 2.87 -0.66
CA PRO A 80 -9.17 1.78 0.32
C PRO A 80 -7.78 1.49 0.88
N ILE A 81 -7.74 0.99 2.12
CA ILE A 81 -6.51 0.65 2.83
C ILE A 81 -6.51 -0.84 3.15
N MET A 82 -5.52 -1.58 2.65
CA MET A 82 -5.30 -2.99 2.99
C MET A 82 -4.23 -3.10 4.09
N TYR A 83 -4.44 -3.96 5.09
CA TYR A 83 -3.48 -4.23 6.15
C TYR A 83 -3.56 -5.69 6.61
N ILE A 84 -2.52 -6.15 7.30
CA ILE A 84 -2.46 -7.51 7.86
C ILE A 84 -2.92 -7.47 9.32
N THR A 85 -3.84 -8.35 9.69
CA THR A 85 -4.27 -8.59 11.07
C THR A 85 -4.58 -10.07 11.24
N GLN A 86 -4.18 -10.68 12.37
CA GLN A 86 -4.45 -12.10 12.66
C GLN A 86 -4.12 -13.05 11.49
N HIS A 87 -2.98 -12.87 10.82
CA HIS A 87 -2.56 -13.64 9.64
C HIS A 87 -3.51 -13.56 8.42
N LYS A 88 -4.41 -12.57 8.37
CA LYS A 88 -5.34 -12.33 7.26
C LYS A 88 -5.15 -10.91 6.71
N TYR A 89 -5.46 -10.73 5.42
CA TYR A 89 -5.58 -9.42 4.82
C TYR A 89 -6.97 -8.85 5.13
N SER A 90 -7.01 -7.62 5.63
CA SER A 90 -8.25 -6.87 5.89
C SER A 90 -8.22 -5.56 5.13
N ILE A 91 -9.38 -5.11 4.65
CA ILE A 91 -9.51 -3.88 3.88
C ILE A 91 -10.46 -2.93 4.58
N GLU A 92 -10.03 -1.68 4.77
CA GLU A 92 -10.83 -0.57 5.25
C GLU A 92 -11.40 0.22 4.05
N ARG A 93 -12.63 0.73 4.18
CA ARG A 93 -13.27 1.67 3.23
C ARG A 93 -13.49 1.13 1.81
N LEU A 94 -13.79 -0.16 1.67
CA LEU A 94 -14.33 -0.68 0.42
C LEU A 94 -15.86 -0.48 0.41
N PRO A 95 -16.44 0.37 -0.46
CA PRO A 95 -17.88 0.63 -0.46
C PRO A 95 -18.73 -0.61 -0.81
N GLU A 96 -18.16 -1.63 -1.47
CA GLU A 96 -18.88 -2.87 -1.81
C GLU A 96 -18.86 -3.94 -0.69
N ALA A 97 -18.02 -3.80 0.35
CA ALA A 97 -17.97 -4.78 1.45
C ALA A 97 -19.13 -4.65 2.46
N THR A 98 -20.04 -3.69 2.26
CA THR A 98 -21.22 -3.47 3.13
C THR A 98 -22.53 -3.96 2.49
N ILE A 99 -22.54 -4.34 1.21
CA ILE A 99 -23.73 -4.87 0.53
C ILE A 99 -23.51 -6.37 0.26
N GLY A 100 -23.57 -7.18 1.32
CA GLY A 100 -23.50 -8.63 1.19
C GLY A 100 -22.78 -9.31 2.36
N GLY A 101 -23.47 -9.42 3.50
CA GLY A 101 -23.27 -10.52 4.45
C GLY A 101 -21.90 -10.65 5.12
N GLY A 102 -21.82 -10.14 6.36
CA GLY A 102 -21.10 -10.77 7.47
C GLY A 102 -19.70 -11.34 7.23
N LEU A 103 -18.68 -10.53 7.55
CA LEU A 103 -17.53 -11.05 8.29
C LEU A 103 -17.32 -10.17 9.52
N VAL A 104 -18.15 -10.46 10.53
CA VAL A 104 -17.86 -10.14 11.92
C VAL A 104 -16.56 -10.86 12.28
N CYS A 105 -15.47 -10.11 12.51
CA CYS A 105 -14.45 -10.58 13.45
C CYS A 105 -14.93 -10.16 14.84
N GLY A 106 -15.82 -10.96 15.42
CA GLY A 106 -15.98 -10.99 16.87
C GLY A 106 -14.72 -11.62 17.51
N PRO A 107 -14.52 -11.44 18.83
CA PRO A 107 -13.49 -12.14 19.57
C PRO A 107 -13.63 -13.67 19.49
#